data_AF-K9Z935-F1
#
_entry.id   AF-K9Z935-F1
#
_cell.length_a   1.000
_cell.length_b   1.000
_cell.length_c   1.000
_cell.angle_alpha   90.00
_cell.angle_beta   90.00
_cell.angle_gamma   90.00
#
_symmetry.space_group_name_H-M   'P 1'
#
loop_
_entity.id
_entity.type
_entity.pdbx_description
1 polymer ?
#
loop_
_entity_poly.entity_id
_entity_poly.type
_entity_poly.pdbx_seq_one_letter_code
_entity_poly.pdbx_strand_id
1 'polypeptide(L)'
;MNNFTQSIIILNRRKKQVSEELEEAKSKLLMWSKRVNLSLENNRFDLLKEASLQENLYIDKVKSLESQLSQLSTEIDKTEQKQSRSILPNFQPTLPLSDFEKMEREINDNDHLSQKEELDIEEEIKLIKNYLKYATNALEKLESKVLKNNKNQDIFDIANIDDELEELRKQLRE
;
A
#
# COMPACT_ATOMS: atom_id res chain seq x y z
N MET A 1 25.94 4.96 -5.03
CA MET A 1 24.70 4.63 -4.27
C MET A 1 25.08 3.70 -3.14
N ASN A 2 24.50 3.87 -1.96
CA ASN A 2 24.88 3.13 -0.75
C ASN A 2 24.18 1.75 -0.74
N ASN A 3 24.92 0.64 -0.63
CA ASN A 3 24.40 -0.73 -0.68
C ASN A 3 23.29 -1.01 0.35
N PHE A 4 23.30 -0.28 1.47
CA PHE A 4 22.30 -0.39 2.53
C PHE A 4 20.93 0.17 2.14
N THR A 5 20.90 1.33 1.47
CA THR A 5 19.64 1.94 1.02
C THR A 5 18.95 1.06 -0.03
N GLN A 6 19.72 0.43 -0.92
CA GLN A 6 19.17 -0.55 -1.87
C GLN A 6 18.62 -1.79 -1.16
N SER A 7 19.29 -2.27 -0.10
CA SER A 7 18.83 -3.43 0.68
C SER A 7 17.49 -3.15 1.38
N ILE A 8 17.32 -1.98 2.00
CA ILE A 8 16.06 -1.57 2.63
C ILE A 8 14.93 -1.45 1.60
N ILE A 9 15.21 -0.89 0.42
CA ILE A 9 14.22 -0.79 -0.67
C ILE A 9 13.77 -2.18 -1.13
N ILE A 10 14.70 -3.12 -1.29
CA ILE A 10 14.39 -4.51 -1.69
C ILE A 10 13.54 -5.20 -0.62
N LEU A 11 13.90 -5.08 0.65
CA LEU A 11 13.15 -5.68 1.76
C LEU A 11 11.73 -5.10 1.88
N ASN A 12 11.58 -3.78 1.75
CA ASN A 12 10.27 -3.13 1.74
C ASN A 12 9.41 -3.55 0.55
N ARG A 13 10.02 -3.70 -0.64
CA ARG A 13 9.31 -4.22 -1.82
C ARG A 13 8.83 -5.66 -1.59
N ARG A 14 9.66 -6.51 -0.99
CA ARG A 14 9.28 -7.89 -0.66
C ARG A 14 8.17 -7.92 0.41
N LYS A 15 8.26 -7.08 1.44
CA LYS A 15 7.22 -6.94 2.47
C LYS A 15 5.87 -6.56 1.85
N LYS A 16 5.86 -5.62 0.91
CA LYS A 16 4.64 -5.25 0.17
C LYS A 16 4.06 -6.43 -0.60
N GLN A 17 4.88 -7.17 -1.36
CA GLN A 17 4.42 -8.34 -2.11
C GLN A 17 3.82 -9.42 -1.21
N VAL A 18 4.49 -9.76 -0.10
CA VAL A 18 3.99 -10.75 0.85
C VAL A 18 2.69 -10.27 1.51
N SER A 19 2.52 -8.96 1.72
CA SER A 19 1.27 -8.39 2.22
C SER A 19 0.11 -8.53 1.24
N GLU A 20 0.35 -8.30 -0.05
CA GLU A 20 -0.64 -8.49 -1.12
C GLU A 20 -1.02 -9.98 -1.24
N GLU A 21 -0.03 -10.89 -1.22
CA GLU A 21 -0.25 -12.34 -1.21
C GLU A 21 -1.05 -12.80 0.03
N LEU A 22 -0.83 -12.18 1.18
CA LEU A 22 -1.56 -12.47 2.42
C LEU A 22 -3.02 -12.05 2.32
N GLU A 23 -3.30 -10.86 1.78
CA GLU A 23 -4.66 -10.37 1.57
C GLU A 23 -5.44 -11.30 0.62
N GLU A 24 -4.81 -11.71 -0.48
CA GLU A 24 -5.39 -12.68 -1.41
C GLU A 24 -5.66 -14.03 -0.72
N ALA A 25 -4.71 -14.53 0.07
CA ALA A 25 -4.88 -15.78 0.81
C ALA A 25 -6.02 -15.70 1.84
N LYS A 26 -6.16 -14.57 2.55
CA LYS A 26 -7.27 -14.33 3.50
C LYS A 26 -8.62 -14.27 2.79
N SER A 27 -8.69 -13.63 1.62
CA SER A 27 -9.90 -13.60 0.80
C SER A 27 -10.32 -15.00 0.35
N LYS A 28 -9.37 -15.80 -0.13
CA LYS A 28 -9.60 -17.20 -0.52
C LYS A 28 -9.99 -18.07 0.66
N LEU A 29 -9.37 -17.89 1.82
CA LEU A 29 -9.76 -18.58 3.05
C LEU A 29 -11.23 -18.31 3.39
N LEU A 30 -11.65 -17.03 3.41
CA LEU A 30 -13.03 -16.65 3.68
C LEU A 30 -14.01 -17.29 2.69
N MET A 31 -13.66 -17.34 1.40
CA MET A 31 -14.46 -18.01 0.38
C MET A 31 -14.64 -19.51 0.69
N TRP A 32 -13.56 -20.20 1.03
CA TRP A 32 -13.61 -21.63 1.34
C TRP A 32 -14.35 -21.93 2.65
N SER A 33 -14.18 -21.10 3.69
CA SER A 33 -14.95 -21.21 4.94
C SER A 33 -16.46 -21.07 4.69
N LYS A 34 -16.88 -20.12 3.84
CA LYS A 34 -18.28 -20.00 3.41
C LYS A 34 -18.76 -21.26 2.69
N ARG A 35 -17.93 -21.84 1.83
CA ARG A 35 -18.27 -23.06 1.08
C ARG A 35 -18.35 -24.29 1.98
N VAL A 36 -17.55 -24.38 3.03
CA VAL A 36 -17.68 -25.41 4.08
C VAL A 36 -19.05 -25.30 4.75
N ASN A 37 -19.42 -24.10 5.22
CA ASN A 37 -20.72 -23.87 5.87
C ASN A 37 -21.90 -24.20 4.94
N LEU A 38 -21.87 -23.73 3.70
CA LEU A 38 -22.91 -24.05 2.71
C LEU A 38 -23.00 -25.55 2.42
N SER A 39 -21.86 -26.25 2.38
CA SER A 39 -21.85 -27.71 2.14
C SER A 39 -22.42 -28.48 3.33
N LEU A 40 -22.17 -28.01 4.57
CA LEU A 40 -22.79 -28.54 5.79
C LEU A 40 -24.31 -28.33 5.77
N GLU A 41 -24.77 -27.10 5.51
CA GLU A 41 -26.19 -26.75 5.48
C GLU A 41 -26.97 -27.57 4.44
N ASN A 42 -26.35 -27.88 3.30
CA ASN A 42 -26.96 -28.64 2.22
C ASN A 42 -26.70 -30.16 2.30
N ASN A 43 -26.07 -30.66 3.37
CA ASN A 43 -25.71 -32.08 3.55
C ASN A 43 -24.89 -32.66 2.36
N ARG A 44 -24.07 -31.84 1.71
CA ARG A 44 -23.22 -32.21 0.57
C ARG A 44 -21.84 -32.64 1.05
N PHE A 45 -21.72 -33.86 1.58
CA PHE A 45 -20.48 -34.37 2.18
C PHE A 45 -19.31 -34.49 1.19
N ASP A 46 -19.61 -34.70 -0.10
CA ASP A 46 -18.66 -34.68 -1.21
C ASP A 46 -17.96 -33.31 -1.31
N LEU A 47 -18.76 -32.24 -1.36
CA LEU A 47 -18.28 -30.85 -1.45
C LEU A 47 -17.67 -30.37 -0.15
N LEU A 48 -18.19 -30.82 0.99
CA LEU A 48 -17.67 -30.49 2.31
C LEU A 48 -16.21 -30.93 2.46
N LYS A 49 -15.88 -32.15 2.04
CA LYS A 49 -14.53 -32.68 2.13
C LYS A 49 -13.54 -31.85 1.30
N GLU A 50 -13.92 -31.51 0.06
CA GLU A 50 -13.12 -30.66 -0.82
C GLU A 50 -12.93 -29.27 -0.23
N ALA A 51 -14.02 -28.64 0.21
CA ALA A 51 -13.99 -27.29 0.76
C ALA A 51 -13.15 -27.21 2.04
N SER A 52 -13.26 -28.22 2.93
CA SER A 52 -12.47 -28.28 4.17
C SER A 52 -10.98 -28.48 3.89
N LEU A 53 -10.64 -29.27 2.86
CA LEU A 53 -9.24 -29.44 2.45
C LEU A 53 -8.65 -28.10 1.98
N GLN A 54 -9.39 -27.38 1.13
CA GLN A 54 -8.95 -26.08 0.63
C GLN A 54 -8.87 -25.04 1.75
N GLU A 55 -9.85 -25.00 2.65
CA GLU A 55 -9.83 -24.13 3.82
C GLU A 55 -8.55 -24.33 4.64
N ASN A 56 -8.22 -25.59 4.99
CA ASN A 56 -7.00 -25.89 5.74
C ASN A 56 -5.72 -25.47 5.00
N LEU A 57 -5.65 -25.68 3.67
CA LEU A 57 -4.52 -25.21 2.87
C LEU A 57 -4.35 -23.69 2.95
N TYR A 58 -5.44 -22.92 2.90
CA TYR A 58 -5.35 -21.46 3.00
C TYR A 58 -5.10 -20.98 4.44
N ILE A 59 -5.55 -21.70 5.48
CA ILE A 59 -5.15 -21.45 6.87
C ILE A 59 -3.63 -21.55 7.01
N ASP A 60 -3.03 -22.62 6.50
CA ASP A 60 -1.59 -22.84 6.59
C ASP A 60 -0.81 -21.81 5.76
N LYS A 61 -1.31 -21.46 4.56
CA LYS A 61 -0.73 -20.41 3.73
C LYS A 61 -0.75 -19.05 4.45
N VAL A 62 -1.87 -18.67 5.07
CA VAL A 62 -2.00 -17.42 5.83
C VAL A 62 -0.97 -17.38 6.96
N LYS A 63 -0.85 -18.43 7.78
CA LYS A 63 0.14 -18.50 8.86
C LYS A 63 1.57 -18.36 8.35
N SER A 64 1.90 -19.02 7.23
CA SER A 64 3.22 -18.93 6.61
C SER A 64 3.55 -17.51 6.17
N LEU A 65 2.61 -16.84 5.51
CA LEU A 65 2.78 -15.46 5.04
C LEU A 65 2.86 -14.45 6.20
N GLU A 66 2.08 -14.64 7.26
CA GLU A 66 2.18 -13.82 8.49
C GLU A 66 3.56 -13.99 9.16
N SER A 67 4.07 -15.22 9.22
CA SER A 67 5.43 -15.47 9.70
C SER A 67 6.49 -14.78 8.82
N GLN A 68 6.33 -14.83 7.49
CA GLN A 68 7.25 -14.16 6.57
C GLN A 68 7.23 -12.64 6.74
N LEU A 69 6.06 -12.02 6.92
CA LEU A 69 5.96 -10.58 7.19
C LEU A 69 6.62 -10.16 8.50
N SER A 70 6.48 -10.99 9.54
CA SER A 70 7.13 -10.75 10.84
C SER A 70 8.66 -10.81 10.70
N GLN A 71 9.18 -11.81 9.99
CA GLN A 71 10.61 -11.94 9.71
C GLN A 71 11.14 -10.76 8.89
N LEU A 72 10.46 -10.38 7.82
CA LEU A 72 10.84 -9.24 6.97
C LEU A 72 10.84 -7.92 7.75
N SER A 73 9.85 -7.71 8.62
CA SER A 73 9.81 -6.51 9.47
C SER A 73 11.00 -6.48 10.43
N THR A 74 11.31 -7.61 11.07
CA THR A 74 12.48 -7.73 11.95
C THR A 74 13.79 -7.49 11.18
N GLU A 75 13.88 -7.93 9.93
CA GLU A 75 15.07 -7.73 9.08
C GLU A 75 15.24 -6.27 8.65
N ILE A 76 14.14 -5.59 8.33
CA ILE A 76 14.13 -4.15 8.05
C ILE A 76 14.61 -3.38 9.28
N ASP A 77 14.02 -3.62 10.45
CA ASP A 77 14.40 -2.95 11.71
C ASP A 77 15.89 -3.12 12.02
N LYS A 78 16.42 -4.35 11.85
CA LYS A 78 17.85 -4.65 12.02
C LYS A 78 18.73 -3.90 11.03
N THR A 79 18.26 -3.73 9.79
CA THR A 79 19.01 -3.04 8.74
C THR A 79 19.02 -1.53 8.98
N GLU A 80 17.91 -0.96 9.42
CA GLU A 80 17.79 0.45 9.81
C GLU A 80 18.67 0.77 11.02
N GLN A 81 18.67 -0.06 12.07
CA GLN A 81 19.54 0.13 13.23
C GLN A 81 21.04 0.12 12.87
N LYS A 82 21.44 -0.75 11.92
CA LYS A 82 22.82 -0.77 11.42
C LYS A 82 23.17 0.52 10.67
N GLN A 83 22.23 1.08 9.92
CA GLN A 83 22.42 2.37 9.24
C GLN A 83 22.65 3.49 10.26
N SER A 84 21.81 3.61 11.29
CA SER A 84 21.95 4.65 12.32
C SER A 84 23.29 4.59 13.06
N ARG A 85 23.81 3.38 13.33
CA ARG A 85 25.11 3.19 13.99
C ARG A 85 26.31 3.52 13.09
N SER A 86 26.17 3.36 11.77
CA SER A 86 27.25 3.63 10.81
C SER A 86 27.43 5.12 10.45
N ILE A 87 26.49 5.98 10.87
CA ILE A 87 26.49 7.43 10.58
C ILE A 87 27.14 8.25 11.73
N LEU A 88 27.70 7.62 12.77
CA LEU A 88 28.52 8.30 13.78
C LEU A 88 30.01 8.25 13.38
N PRO A 89 30.58 9.24 12.66
CA PRO A 89 32.02 9.41 12.60
C PRO A 89 32.52 9.98 13.93
N ASN A 90 33.68 9.50 14.38
CA ASN A 90 34.48 10.13 15.43
C ASN A 90 34.57 11.65 15.23
N PHE A 91 33.81 12.44 15.98
CA PHE A 91 34.06 13.86 16.16
C PHE A 91 34.50 14.10 17.60
N GLN A 92 35.76 14.50 17.77
CA GLN A 92 36.26 15.08 19.02
C GLN A 92 35.53 16.41 19.26
N PRO A 93 34.94 16.64 20.44
CA PRO A 93 34.16 17.84 20.70
C PRO A 93 35.11 18.99 21.07
N THR A 94 35.36 19.89 20.14
CA THR A 94 35.89 21.23 20.45
C THR A 94 35.04 22.28 19.75
N LEU A 95 33.82 22.47 20.24
CA LEU A 95 33.00 23.67 19.98
C LEU A 95 32.31 24.03 21.31
N PRO A 96 32.38 25.29 21.76
CA PRO A 96 31.90 25.68 23.07
C PRO A 96 30.37 25.57 23.11
N LEU A 97 29.84 24.93 24.15
CA LEU A 97 28.41 24.66 24.35
C LEU A 97 27.50 25.92 24.38
N SER A 98 28.05 27.14 24.36
CA SER A 98 27.28 28.37 24.62
C SER A 98 26.35 28.81 23.48
N ASP A 99 26.65 28.44 22.24
CA ASP A 99 25.85 28.90 21.09
C ASP A 99 24.68 27.95 20.81
N PHE A 100 24.82 26.67 21.18
CA PHE A 100 23.73 25.69 21.14
C PHE A 100 22.70 25.95 22.26
N GLU A 101 23.14 26.25 23.48
CA GLU A 101 22.22 26.58 24.59
C GLU A 101 21.47 27.90 24.39
N LYS A 102 22.00 28.81 23.57
CA LYS A 102 21.30 30.04 23.16
C LYS A 102 20.27 29.75 22.06
N MET A 103 20.61 28.89 21.10
CA MET A 103 19.67 28.48 20.05
C MET A 103 18.53 27.63 20.63
N GLU A 104 18.80 26.76 21.61
CA GLU A 104 17.79 25.94 22.28
C GLU A 104 16.86 26.79 23.16
N ARG A 105 17.34 27.93 23.70
CA ARG A 105 16.50 28.93 24.38
C ARG A 105 15.69 29.80 23.43
N GLU A 106 16.24 30.22 22.30
CA GLU A 106 15.48 30.95 21.26
C GLU A 106 14.42 30.08 20.57
N ILE A 107 14.62 28.75 20.53
CA ILE A 107 13.62 27.78 20.09
C ILE A 107 12.55 27.56 21.18
N ASN A 108 12.94 27.38 22.45
CA ASN A 108 11.97 27.19 23.55
C ASN A 108 11.14 28.44 23.87
N ASP A 109 11.69 29.65 23.71
CA ASP A 109 10.94 30.90 23.96
C ASP A 109 10.01 31.26 22.79
N ASN A 110 10.21 30.68 21.59
CA ASN A 110 9.26 30.78 20.46
C ASN A 110 8.19 29.67 20.46
N ASP A 111 8.38 28.60 21.24
CA ASP A 111 7.37 27.55 21.45
C ASP A 111 6.37 27.89 22.58
N HIS A 112 6.41 29.12 23.11
CA HIS A 112 5.34 29.66 23.93
C HIS A 112 4.04 30.02 23.17
N LEU A 113 3.94 29.62 21.90
CA LEU A 113 2.65 29.35 21.23
C LEU A 113 2.23 27.88 21.37
N SER A 114 2.58 27.24 22.49
CA SER A 114 1.86 26.09 23.01
C SER A 114 0.43 26.49 23.44
N GLN A 115 -0.50 26.44 22.49
CA GLN A 115 -1.83 25.88 22.75
C GLN A 115 -1.94 24.59 21.95
N LYS A 116 -1.50 23.49 22.57
CA LYS A 116 -2.20 22.21 22.66
C LYS A 116 -3.42 22.06 21.71
N GLU A 117 -3.20 21.68 20.46
CA GLU A 117 -4.24 21.03 19.66
C GLU A 117 -3.86 19.55 19.57
N GLU A 118 -4.37 18.78 20.54
CA GLU A 118 -4.79 17.41 20.24
C GLU A 118 -5.68 17.52 19.00
N LEU A 119 -5.23 17.01 17.85
CA LEU A 119 -6.11 16.85 16.69
C LEU A 119 -7.28 15.99 17.14
N ASP A 120 -8.45 16.61 17.23
CA ASP A 120 -9.69 15.95 17.59
C ASP A 120 -9.93 14.82 16.59
N ILE A 121 -10.13 13.60 17.08
CA ILE A 121 -10.36 12.42 16.24
C ILE A 121 -11.53 12.68 15.27
N GLU A 122 -12.47 13.56 15.63
CA GLU A 122 -13.55 14.00 14.75
C GLU A 122 -13.07 14.79 13.51
N GLU A 123 -12.03 15.61 13.62
CA GLU A 123 -11.46 16.34 12.47
C GLU A 123 -10.70 15.42 11.52
N GLU A 124 -9.95 14.45 12.05
CA GLU A 124 -9.31 13.42 11.23
C GLU A 124 -10.34 12.54 10.50
N ILE A 125 -11.41 12.14 11.18
CA ILE A 125 -12.53 11.41 10.57
C ILE A 125 -13.20 12.24 9.47
N LYS A 126 -13.37 13.55 9.68
CA LYS A 126 -13.94 14.46 8.68
C LYS A 126 -13.05 14.59 7.45
N LEU A 127 -11.74 14.64 7.65
CA LEU A 127 -10.74 14.66 6.57
C LEU A 127 -10.80 13.36 5.75
N ILE A 128 -10.82 12.20 6.40
CA ILE A 128 -10.94 10.88 5.74
C ILE A 128 -12.25 10.77 4.95
N LYS A 129 -13.38 11.22 5.52
CA LYS A 129 -14.68 11.22 4.82
C LYS A 129 -14.65 12.10 3.57
N ASN A 130 -13.97 13.24 3.61
CA ASN A 130 -13.82 14.09 2.43
C ASN A 130 -12.99 13.41 1.34
N TYR A 131 -11.86 12.78 1.68
CA TYR A 131 -11.06 12.04 0.70
C TYR A 131 -11.83 10.90 0.04
N LEU A 132 -12.59 10.13 0.81
CA LEU A 132 -13.45 9.07 0.27
C LEU A 132 -14.50 9.62 -0.70
N LYS A 133 -15.13 10.75 -0.37
CA LYS A 133 -16.10 11.40 -1.25
C LYS A 133 -15.48 11.85 -2.58
N TYR A 134 -14.27 12.38 -2.57
CA TYR A 134 -13.55 12.74 -3.80
C TYR A 134 -13.22 11.52 -4.66
N ALA A 135 -12.81 10.41 -4.04
CA ALA A 135 -12.53 9.16 -4.74
C ALA A 135 -13.79 8.58 -5.41
N THR A 136 -14.92 8.55 -4.70
CA THR A 136 -16.21 8.09 -5.27
C THR A 136 -16.63 8.93 -6.46
N ASN A 137 -16.56 10.26 -6.36
CA ASN A 137 -16.89 11.16 -7.47
C ASN A 137 -15.97 10.96 -8.70
N ALA A 138 -14.71 10.59 -8.50
CA ALA A 138 -13.80 10.29 -9.59
C ALA A 138 -14.16 8.97 -10.28
N LEU A 139 -14.56 7.95 -9.51
CA LEU A 139 -15.04 6.66 -10.03
C LEU A 139 -16.33 6.82 -10.84
N GLU A 140 -17.32 7.55 -10.33
CA GLU A 140 -18.59 7.80 -11.06
C GLU A 140 -18.36 8.52 -12.40
N LYS A 141 -17.40 9.45 -12.45
CA LYS A 141 -17.01 10.13 -13.70
C LYS A 141 -16.34 9.18 -14.68
N LEU A 142 -15.53 8.23 -14.21
CA LEU A 142 -14.90 7.21 -15.04
C LEU A 142 -15.93 6.21 -15.57
N GLU A 143 -16.83 5.71 -14.71
CA GLU A 143 -17.92 4.83 -15.13
C GLU A 143 -18.83 5.49 -16.17
N SER A 144 -19.17 6.77 -15.96
CA SER A 144 -19.94 7.55 -16.95
C SER A 144 -19.21 7.71 -18.29
N LYS A 145 -17.87 7.80 -18.30
CA LYS A 145 -17.06 7.86 -19.53
C LYS A 145 -17.03 6.49 -20.24
N VAL A 146 -16.86 5.41 -19.49
CA VAL A 146 -16.87 4.04 -20.03
C VAL A 146 -18.25 3.72 -20.63
N LEU A 147 -19.33 4.10 -19.94
CA LEU A 147 -20.70 3.88 -20.42
C LEU A 147 -21.03 4.70 -21.68
N LYS A 148 -20.45 5.91 -21.82
CA LYS A 148 -20.54 6.72 -23.04
C LYS A 148 -19.76 6.12 -24.21
N ASN A 149 -18.59 5.52 -23.95
CA ASN A 149 -17.84 4.81 -24.98
C ASN A 149 -18.58 3.57 -25.49
N ASN A 150 -19.22 2.79 -24.61
CA ASN A 150 -19.99 1.61 -25.01
C ASN A 150 -21.27 1.94 -25.81
N LYS A 151 -21.86 3.14 -25.62
CA LYS A 151 -23.02 3.58 -26.41
C LYS A 151 -22.68 4.14 -27.80
N ASN A 152 -21.41 4.48 -28.03
CA ASN A 152 -20.92 4.95 -29.33
C ASN A 152 -20.37 3.82 -30.22
N GLN A 153 -20.39 2.56 -29.75
CA GLN A 153 -19.89 1.40 -30.50
C GLN A 153 -20.91 0.74 -31.44
N ASP A 154 -22.15 1.22 -31.49
CA ASP A 154 -23.19 0.68 -32.40
C ASP A 154 -23.32 1.45 -33.74
N ILE A 155 -22.43 2.40 -34.06
CA ILE A 155 -22.49 3.11 -35.34
C ILE A 155 -21.10 3.16 -36.00
N PHE A 156 -20.92 2.19 -36.90
CA PHE A 156 -20.11 2.17 -38.12
C PHE A 156 -18.57 2.29 -38.06
N ASP A 157 -18.01 1.32 -38.79
CA ASP A 157 -16.73 1.27 -39.50
C ASP A 157 -15.46 1.04 -38.69
N ILE A 158 -14.99 -0.21 -38.82
CA ILE A 158 -13.61 -0.63 -38.66
C ILE A 158 -12.77 0.13 -39.71
N ALA A 159 -12.51 1.40 -39.47
CA ALA A 159 -11.41 2.11 -40.10
C ALA A 159 -10.13 1.58 -39.46
N ASN A 160 -9.24 1.07 -40.31
CA ASN A 160 -8.09 0.29 -39.92
C ASN A 160 -7.16 1.14 -39.05
N ILE A 161 -6.99 0.74 -37.79
CA ILE A 161 -6.18 1.42 -36.76
C ILE A 161 -4.74 1.69 -37.25
N ASP A 162 -4.27 0.91 -38.22
CA ASP A 162 -2.96 1.08 -38.86
C ASP A 162 -2.85 2.42 -39.62
N ASP A 163 -3.92 2.90 -40.24
CA ASP A 163 -3.91 4.16 -41.00
C ASP A 163 -3.85 5.38 -40.06
N GLU A 164 -4.56 5.35 -38.92
CA GLU A 164 -4.50 6.41 -37.90
C GLU A 164 -3.14 6.47 -37.18
N LEU A 165 -2.47 5.31 -37.00
CA LEU A 165 -1.12 5.25 -36.44
C LEU A 165 -0.06 5.79 -37.40
N GLU A 166 -0.23 5.61 -38.70
CA GLU A 166 0.65 6.17 -39.73
C GLU A 166 0.53 7.71 -39.77
N GLU A 167 -0.69 8.25 -39.66
CA GLU A 167 -0.98 9.69 -39.64
C GLU A 167 -0.37 10.38 -38.41
N LEU A 168 -0.51 9.77 -37.22
CA LEU A 168 0.09 10.28 -35.98
C LEU A 168 1.62 10.23 -35.99
N ARG A 169 2.22 9.22 -36.63
CA ARG A 169 3.68 9.13 -36.80
C ARG A 169 4.22 10.21 -37.73
N LYS A 170 3.42 10.64 -38.72
CA LYS A 170 3.78 11.70 -39.65
C LYS A 170 3.77 13.07 -38.99
N GLN A 171 2.77 13.34 -38.14
CA GLN A 171 2.66 14.59 -37.36
C GLN A 171 3.75 14.74 -36.29
N LEU A 172 4.38 13.66 -35.85
CA LEU A 172 5.47 13.66 -34.87
C LEU A 172 6.88 13.88 -35.49
N ARG A 173 6.99 13.94 -36.83
CA ARG A 173 8.28 14.14 -37.54
C ARG A 173 8.47 15.51 -38.18
N GLU A 174 7.42 16.33 -38.26
CA GLU A 174 7.50 17.75 -38.66
C GLU A 174 7.62 18.65 -37.44
#